data_AF-A0A7S2KHE1-F1
#
_entry.id   AF-A0A7S2KHE1-F1
#
_cell.length_a   1.000
_cell.length_b   1.000
_cell.length_c   1.000
_cell.angle_alpha   90.00
_cell.angle_beta   90.00
_cell.angle_gamma   90.00
#
_symmetry.space_group_name_H-M   'P 1'
#
loop_
_entity.id
_entity.type
_entity.pdbx_description
1 polymer ?
#
loop_
_entity_poly.entity_id
_entity_poly.type
_entity_poly.pdbx_seq_one_letter_code
_entity_poly.pdbx_strand_id
1 'polypeptide(L)'
;PVELNASKVRKATWTELFYDLVYVTVIARLGETLRGEHGPPLHLQDYALYIITLWVFWKTTNEYATLFMNDDLYHKLLFAVYMLALITVGMHIEGGPESHNGAGMAISFLGLRLIMLFAYARVVFAYFPKREAWHTTFWTAVHVCFFLCLDSGIYLFAYYDTGNRRRCFWTVVVYNHMTSIRGLELVFSFGSSPQPCLLDDSYPDGQAEGVGADSNSADSEFKRVILQLRYSQWCWNTLIRYVQIVVM
;
A
#
# COMPACT_ATOMS: atom_id res chain seq x y z
N PRO A 1 33.47 19.93 -17.82
CA PRO A 1 32.83 18.64 -17.52
C PRO A 1 31.80 18.81 -16.39
N VAL A 2 30.54 18.97 -16.78
CA VAL A 2 29.40 18.96 -15.85
C VAL A 2 29.24 17.52 -15.37
N GLU A 3 29.54 17.25 -14.11
CA GLU A 3 29.16 15.97 -13.49
C GLU A 3 27.63 15.92 -13.45
N LEU A 4 27.06 15.17 -14.41
CA LEU A 4 25.73 14.62 -14.28
C LEU A 4 25.73 13.79 -12.98
N ASN A 5 25.23 14.37 -11.90
CA ASN A 5 24.84 13.61 -10.72
C ASN A 5 23.73 12.66 -11.18
N ALA A 6 24.16 11.48 -11.61
CA ALA A 6 23.32 10.34 -11.90
C ALA A 6 22.30 10.25 -10.79
N SER A 7 21.02 10.38 -11.15
CA SER A 7 19.84 10.06 -10.37
C SER A 7 20.18 9.72 -8.92
N LYS A 8 20.00 10.65 -7.97
CA LYS A 8 20.22 10.40 -6.54
C LYS A 8 19.35 9.21 -6.14
N VAL A 9 19.87 7.98 -6.26
CA VAL A 9 19.15 6.75 -5.97
C VAL A 9 18.82 6.86 -4.51
N ARG A 10 17.54 7.02 -4.19
CA ARG A 10 17.06 7.10 -2.82
C ARG A 10 17.53 5.81 -2.14
N LYS A 11 18.52 5.92 -1.25
CA LYS A 11 18.96 4.76 -0.46
C LYS A 11 17.80 4.38 0.44
N ALA A 12 17.44 3.10 0.42
CA ALA A 12 16.43 2.57 1.33
C ALA A 12 16.85 2.89 2.76
N THR A 13 15.91 3.41 3.54
CA THR A 13 16.17 3.72 4.95
C THR A 13 16.25 2.43 5.76
N TRP A 14 16.92 2.46 6.92
CA TRP A 14 16.96 1.32 7.84
C TRP A 14 15.56 0.83 8.27
N THR A 15 14.60 1.75 8.37
CA THR A 15 13.21 1.43 8.73
C THR A 15 12.50 0.63 7.64
N GLU A 16 12.69 1.00 6.36
CA GLU A 16 12.13 0.25 5.23
C GLU A 16 12.69 -1.18 5.19
N LEU A 17 14.00 -1.34 5.39
CA LEU A 17 14.63 -2.66 5.41
C LEU A 17 14.13 -3.53 6.58
N PHE A 18 13.97 -2.94 7.77
CA PHE A 18 13.45 -3.66 8.93
C PHE A 18 11.99 -4.05 8.74
N TYR A 19 11.18 -3.18 8.14
CA TYR A 19 9.80 -3.48 7.75
C TYR A 19 9.73 -4.71 6.83
N ASP A 20 10.56 -4.76 5.79
CA ASP A 20 10.60 -5.91 4.87
C ASP A 20 10.99 -7.21 5.58
N LEU A 21 11.91 -7.15 6.56
CA LEU A 21 12.29 -8.32 7.35
C LEU A 21 11.12 -8.86 8.19
N VAL A 22 10.36 -7.97 8.84
CA VAL A 22 9.15 -8.36 9.58
C VAL A 22 8.14 -8.97 8.61
N TYR A 23 8.02 -8.38 7.42
CA TYR A 23 7.10 -8.84 6.39
C TYR A 23 7.38 -10.29 5.95
N VAL A 24 8.62 -10.59 5.59
CA VAL A 24 9.00 -11.95 5.18
C VAL A 24 8.85 -12.96 6.31
N THR A 25 9.01 -12.52 7.56
CA THR A 25 8.77 -13.38 8.75
C THR A 25 7.30 -13.77 8.86
N VAL A 26 6.36 -12.85 8.61
CA VAL A 26 4.92 -13.16 8.59
C VAL A 26 4.57 -14.10 7.44
N ILE A 27 5.16 -13.92 6.26
CA ILE A 27 4.98 -14.84 5.12
C ILE A 27 5.52 -16.24 5.46
N ALA A 28 6.69 -16.33 6.10
CA ALA A 28 7.28 -17.60 6.52
C ALA A 28 6.34 -18.34 7.48
N ARG A 29 5.77 -17.65 8.47
CA ARG A 29 4.77 -18.20 9.40
C ARG A 29 3.53 -18.71 8.68
N LEU A 30 3.01 -17.97 7.71
CA LEU A 30 1.91 -18.44 6.87
C LEU A 30 2.27 -19.73 6.11
N GLY A 31 3.52 -19.87 5.66
CA GLY A 31 4.03 -21.09 5.02
C GLY A 31 4.13 -22.30 5.97
N GLU A 32 4.48 -22.08 7.23
CA GLU A 32 4.48 -23.12 8.27
C GLU A 32 3.04 -23.61 8.54
N THR A 33 2.06 -22.69 8.59
CA THR A 33 0.64 -23.02 8.73
C THR A 33 0.11 -23.83 7.54
N LEU A 34 0.59 -23.58 6.31
CA LEU A 34 0.24 -24.39 5.13
C LEU A 34 0.70 -25.85 5.29
N ARG A 35 1.88 -26.07 5.87
CA ARG A 35 2.43 -27.43 6.09
C ARG A 35 1.83 -28.13 7.31
N GLY A 36 1.04 -27.42 8.13
CA GLY A 36 0.45 -27.97 9.34
C GLY A 36 1.47 -28.18 10.47
N GLU A 37 2.57 -27.44 10.48
CA GLU A 37 3.64 -27.60 11.50
C GLU A 37 3.16 -27.26 12.92
N HIS A 38 2.17 -26.36 13.03
CA HIS A 38 1.64 -25.86 14.31
C HIS A 38 0.11 -26.03 14.44
N GLY A 39 -0.51 -26.90 13.63
CA GLY A 39 -1.97 -27.09 13.62
C GLY A 39 -2.48 -27.83 12.38
N PRO A 40 -3.80 -27.91 12.15
CA PRO A 40 -4.34 -28.47 10.92
C PRO A 40 -3.82 -27.70 9.70
N PRO A 41 -3.41 -28.38 8.61
CA PRO A 41 -2.87 -27.72 7.44
C PRO A 41 -3.93 -26.82 6.79
N LEU A 42 -3.52 -25.62 6.41
CA LEU A 42 -4.38 -24.68 5.71
C LEU A 42 -4.68 -25.19 4.29
N HIS A 43 -5.92 -25.02 3.81
CA HIS A 43 -6.22 -25.29 2.41
C HIS A 43 -5.43 -24.33 1.49
N LEU A 44 -4.94 -24.84 0.36
CA LEU A 44 -4.16 -24.06 -0.59
C LEU A 44 -4.87 -22.79 -1.08
N GLN A 45 -6.20 -22.84 -1.23
CA GLN A 45 -7.02 -21.68 -1.60
C GLN A 45 -6.99 -20.59 -0.52
N ASP A 46 -7.15 -20.98 0.75
CA ASP A 46 -7.12 -20.05 1.89
C ASP A 46 -5.71 -19.44 2.05
N TYR A 47 -4.66 -20.24 1.84
CA TYR A 47 -3.28 -19.77 1.79
C TYR A 47 -3.06 -18.73 0.69
N ALA A 48 -3.54 -18.98 -0.53
CA ALA A 48 -3.42 -18.06 -1.65
C ALA A 48 -4.14 -16.72 -1.35
N LEU A 49 -5.34 -16.76 -0.78
CA LEU A 49 -6.08 -15.56 -0.38
C LEU A 49 -5.32 -14.75 0.68
N TYR A 50 -4.71 -15.40 1.68
CA TYR A 50 -3.92 -14.70 2.70
C TYR A 50 -2.63 -14.12 2.14
N ILE A 51 -1.91 -14.85 1.30
CA ILE A 51 -0.73 -14.31 0.61
C ILE A 51 -1.10 -13.09 -0.22
N ILE A 52 -2.19 -13.16 -0.98
CA ILE A 52 -2.62 -12.03 -1.80
C ILE A 52 -2.98 -10.86 -0.90
N THR A 53 -3.76 -11.09 0.17
CA THR A 53 -4.13 -10.05 1.15
C THR A 53 -2.88 -9.36 1.70
N LEU A 54 -1.93 -10.16 2.18
CA LEU A 54 -0.64 -9.68 2.66
C LEU A 54 0.04 -8.84 1.57
N TRP A 55 0.26 -9.40 0.38
CA TRP A 55 0.86 -8.67 -0.73
C TRP A 55 0.20 -7.31 -0.99
N VAL A 56 -1.12 -7.21 -0.88
CA VAL A 56 -1.83 -5.93 -1.01
C VAL A 56 -1.39 -4.92 0.06
N PHE A 57 -1.34 -5.34 1.33
CA PHE A 57 -0.87 -4.49 2.43
C PHE A 57 0.58 -4.03 2.21
N TRP A 58 1.46 -4.94 1.81
CA TRP A 58 2.85 -4.60 1.49
C TRP A 58 2.94 -3.59 0.35
N LYS A 59 2.14 -3.77 -0.72
CA LYS A 59 2.09 -2.82 -1.83
C LYS A 59 1.63 -1.43 -1.37
N THR A 60 0.51 -1.33 -0.64
CA THR A 60 -0.01 -0.04 -0.16
C THR A 60 0.99 0.70 0.73
N THR A 61 1.69 -0.03 1.60
CA THR A 61 2.70 0.57 2.50
C THR A 61 3.95 1.02 1.75
N ASN A 62 4.41 0.26 0.75
CA ASN A 62 5.55 0.66 -0.10
C ASN A 62 5.23 1.88 -0.94
N GLU A 63 4.02 1.97 -1.49
CA GLU A 63 3.56 3.16 -2.20
C GLU A 63 3.50 4.37 -1.27
N TYR A 64 2.93 4.21 -0.07
CA TYR A 64 2.94 5.26 0.95
C TYR A 64 4.38 5.68 1.29
N ALA A 65 5.28 4.71 1.48
CA ALA A 65 6.69 4.97 1.78
C ALA A 65 7.41 5.71 0.63
N THR A 66 7.05 5.40 -0.61
CA THR A 66 7.64 6.06 -1.78
C THR A 66 7.17 7.49 -1.94
N LEU A 67 5.88 7.75 -1.68
CA LEU A 67 5.24 9.04 -1.94
C LEU A 67 5.41 10.04 -0.79
N PHE A 68 5.32 9.59 0.46
CA PHE A 68 5.15 10.49 1.61
C PHE A 68 6.19 10.31 2.72
N MET A 69 7.05 9.28 2.65
CA MET A 69 8.01 9.04 3.72
C MET A 69 9.09 10.12 3.75
N ASN A 70 9.18 10.73 4.93
CA ASN A 70 10.25 11.63 5.31
C ASN A 70 10.98 11.07 6.54
N ASP A 71 12.20 11.53 6.82
CA ASP A 71 13.03 11.02 7.93
C ASP A 71 12.59 11.53 9.34
N ASP A 72 11.32 11.95 9.45
CA ASP A 72 10.72 12.49 10.67
C ASP A 72 10.42 11.41 11.71
N LEU A 73 10.47 11.79 12.99
CA LEU A 73 10.11 10.92 14.11
C LEU A 73 8.69 10.33 13.97
N TYR A 74 7.76 11.10 13.42
CA TYR A 74 6.39 10.65 13.22
C TYR A 74 6.29 9.44 12.28
N HIS A 75 6.96 9.48 11.12
CA HIS A 75 6.95 8.37 10.17
C HIS A 75 7.60 7.12 10.78
N LYS A 76 8.70 7.30 11.53
CA LYS A 76 9.36 6.21 12.27
C LYS A 76 8.43 5.56 13.29
N LEU A 77 7.71 6.36 14.08
CA LEU A 77 6.75 5.84 15.06
C LEU A 77 5.56 5.15 14.38
N LEU A 78 5.04 5.72 13.29
CA LEU A 78 3.94 5.15 12.53
C LEU A 78 4.31 3.77 11.97
N PHE A 79 5.48 3.63 11.34
CA PHE A 79 5.98 2.35 10.86
C PHE A 79 6.26 1.38 12.01
N ALA A 80 6.78 1.85 13.15
CA ALA A 80 6.95 1.01 14.34
C ALA A 80 5.63 0.40 14.82
N VAL A 81 4.57 1.21 14.93
CA VAL A 81 3.23 0.74 15.31
C VAL A 81 2.65 -0.20 14.24
N TYR A 82 2.88 0.11 12.95
CA TYR A 82 2.47 -0.77 11.85
C TYR A 82 3.15 -2.14 11.92
N MET A 83 4.46 -2.19 12.19
CA MET A 83 5.21 -3.43 12.35
C MET A 83 4.74 -4.24 13.56
N LEU A 84 4.39 -3.59 14.67
CA LEU A 84 3.79 -4.27 15.81
C LEU A 84 2.47 -4.95 15.44
N ALA A 85 1.58 -4.24 14.74
CA ALA A 85 0.33 -4.82 14.23
C ALA A 85 0.59 -5.95 13.21
N LEU A 86 1.67 -5.87 12.43
CA LEU A 86 2.04 -6.92 11.48
C LEU A 86 2.56 -8.17 12.20
N ILE A 87 3.32 -8.00 13.28
CA ILE A 87 3.74 -9.09 14.15
C ILE A 87 2.52 -9.75 14.80
N THR A 88 1.52 -8.98 15.25
CA THR A 88 0.29 -9.59 15.80
C THR A 88 -0.48 -10.39 14.76
N VAL A 89 -0.48 -9.99 13.47
CA VAL A 89 -0.99 -10.86 12.39
C VAL A 89 -0.22 -12.19 12.36
N GLY A 90 1.11 -12.15 12.35
CA GLY A 90 1.95 -13.36 12.34
C GLY A 90 1.71 -14.28 13.54
N MET A 91 1.43 -13.73 14.72
CA MET A 91 1.11 -14.52 15.92
C MET A 91 -0.26 -15.21 15.84
N HIS A 92 -1.26 -14.59 15.19
CA HIS A 92 -2.62 -15.13 15.11
C HIS A 92 -2.90 -15.91 13.82
N ILE A 93 -1.93 -15.99 12.91
CA ILE A 93 -2.05 -16.74 11.65
C ILE A 93 -1.92 -18.25 11.86
N GLU A 94 -1.34 -18.66 12.99
CA GLU A 94 -1.17 -20.06 13.38
C GLU A 94 -2.55 -20.69 13.69
N GLY A 95 -2.88 -21.76 12.95
CA GLY A 95 -4.16 -22.48 13.07
C GLY A 95 -5.30 -21.98 12.18
N GLY A 96 -5.08 -20.89 11.43
CA GLY A 96 -6.07 -20.37 10.50
C GLY A 96 -7.33 -19.81 11.17
N PRO A 97 -8.34 -19.41 10.37
CA PRO A 97 -9.53 -18.70 10.85
C PRO A 97 -10.49 -19.56 11.69
N GLU A 98 -10.35 -20.89 11.67
CA GLU A 98 -11.14 -21.83 12.47
C GLU A 98 -10.51 -22.13 13.83
N SER A 99 -9.30 -21.62 14.06
CA SER A 99 -8.69 -21.67 15.38
C SER A 99 -9.41 -20.73 16.34
N HIS A 100 -9.26 -21.00 17.63
CA HIS A 100 -9.71 -20.14 18.71
C HIS A 100 -9.20 -18.68 18.60
N ASN A 101 -8.18 -18.45 17.76
CA ASN A 101 -7.49 -17.17 17.58
C ASN A 101 -7.98 -16.35 16.37
N GLY A 102 -9.03 -16.80 15.64
CA GLY A 102 -9.54 -16.11 14.45
C GLY A 102 -9.95 -14.65 14.68
N ALA A 103 -10.46 -14.32 15.88
CA ALA A 103 -10.80 -12.94 16.25
C ALA A 103 -9.55 -12.04 16.31
N GLY A 104 -8.45 -12.53 16.89
CA GLY A 104 -7.20 -11.79 16.99
C GLY A 104 -6.56 -11.53 15.63
N MET A 105 -6.72 -12.47 14.69
CA MET A 105 -6.33 -12.29 13.29
C MET A 105 -7.12 -11.16 12.62
N ALA A 106 -8.45 -11.18 12.73
CA ALA A 106 -9.31 -10.13 12.15
C ALA A 106 -9.03 -8.74 12.74
N ILE A 107 -8.85 -8.65 14.07
CA ILE A 107 -8.50 -7.41 14.77
C ILE A 107 -7.12 -6.90 14.32
N SER A 108 -6.16 -7.79 14.09
CA SER A 108 -4.83 -7.40 13.63
C SER A 108 -4.87 -6.80 12.21
N PHE A 109 -5.61 -7.42 11.28
CA PHE A 109 -5.82 -6.86 9.94
C PHE A 109 -6.57 -5.53 9.97
N LEU A 110 -7.59 -5.43 10.84
CA LEU A 110 -8.29 -4.16 11.09
C LEU A 110 -7.32 -3.09 11.60
N GLY A 111 -6.45 -3.44 12.54
CA GLY A 111 -5.41 -2.54 13.08
C GLY A 111 -4.47 -2.03 12.00
N LEU A 112 -3.94 -2.91 11.14
CA LEU A 112 -3.10 -2.53 10.00
C LEU A 112 -3.81 -1.53 9.08
N ARG A 113 -5.12 -1.73 8.85
CA ARG A 113 -5.94 -0.81 8.04
C ARG A 113 -6.13 0.54 8.71
N LEU A 114 -6.46 0.58 10.00
CA LEU A 114 -6.67 1.82 10.74
C LEU A 114 -5.39 2.67 10.82
N ILE A 115 -4.23 2.03 10.96
CA ILE A 115 -2.94 2.72 10.97
C ILE A 115 -2.67 3.38 9.61
N MET A 116 -2.88 2.65 8.51
CA MET A 116 -2.73 3.21 7.16
C MET A 116 -3.76 4.28 6.86
N LEU A 117 -5.02 4.11 7.29
CA LEU A 117 -6.05 5.14 7.18
C LEU A 117 -5.58 6.44 7.83
N PHE A 118 -5.08 6.34 9.07
CA PHE A 118 -4.57 7.50 9.80
C PHE A 118 -3.39 8.16 9.08
N ALA A 119 -2.48 7.36 8.53
CA ALA A 119 -1.34 7.83 7.75
C ALA A 119 -1.77 8.68 6.54
N TYR A 120 -2.71 8.17 5.75
CA TYR A 120 -3.24 8.85 4.57
C TYR A 120 -4.13 10.05 4.93
N ALA A 121 -4.98 9.92 5.95
CA ALA A 121 -5.83 11.01 6.42
C ALA A 121 -4.97 12.21 6.85
N ARG A 122 -3.89 11.99 7.61
CA ARG A 122 -2.96 13.05 7.98
C ARG A 122 -2.38 13.76 6.76
N VAL A 123 -1.90 13.00 5.76
CA VAL A 123 -1.33 13.58 4.53
C VAL A 123 -2.37 14.48 3.85
N VAL A 124 -3.61 13.99 3.76
CA VAL A 124 -4.72 14.77 3.21
C VAL A 124 -4.96 16.07 3.99
N PHE A 125 -5.06 16.00 5.32
CA PHE A 125 -5.32 17.18 6.16
C PHE A 125 -4.15 18.16 6.21
N ALA A 126 -2.90 17.70 6.15
CA ALA A 126 -1.71 18.53 6.27
C ALA A 126 -1.32 19.22 4.96
N TYR A 127 -1.44 18.54 3.80
CA TYR A 127 -0.88 19.02 2.53
C TYR A 127 -1.90 19.68 1.58
N PHE A 128 -3.21 19.50 1.78
CA PHE A 128 -4.24 20.07 0.89
C PHE A 128 -5.08 21.26 1.46
N PRO A 129 -4.49 22.30 2.08
CA PRO A 129 -5.24 23.50 2.46
C PRO A 129 -5.47 24.52 1.31
N LYS A 130 -4.95 24.30 0.08
CA LYS A 130 -5.20 25.20 -1.05
C LYS A 130 -6.58 24.94 -1.68
N ARG A 131 -7.43 25.98 -1.67
CA ARG A 131 -8.86 25.99 -2.05
C ARG A 131 -9.18 25.40 -3.44
N GLU A 132 -8.22 25.38 -4.37
CA GLU A 132 -8.45 24.93 -5.76
C GLU A 132 -8.45 23.40 -5.95
N ALA A 133 -7.84 22.62 -5.05
CA ALA A 133 -7.81 21.14 -5.13
C ALA A 133 -8.71 20.46 -4.09
N TRP A 134 -9.61 21.22 -3.46
CA TRP A 134 -10.41 20.73 -2.33
C TRP A 134 -11.38 19.62 -2.73
N HIS A 135 -11.97 19.71 -3.93
CA HIS A 135 -12.90 18.68 -4.43
C HIS A 135 -12.20 17.33 -4.65
N THR A 136 -11.04 17.30 -5.33
CA THR A 136 -10.31 16.05 -5.58
C THR A 136 -9.80 15.44 -4.28
N THR A 137 -9.29 16.27 -3.37
CA THR A 137 -8.87 15.86 -2.03
C THR A 137 -10.01 15.27 -1.21
N PHE A 138 -11.15 15.94 -1.18
CA PHE A 138 -12.34 15.50 -0.46
C PHE A 138 -12.85 14.16 -1.00
N TRP A 139 -12.99 14.01 -2.32
CA TRP A 139 -13.43 12.76 -2.92
C TRP A 139 -12.43 11.62 -2.69
N THR A 140 -11.13 11.91 -2.66
CA THR A 140 -10.09 10.91 -2.34
C THR A 140 -10.21 10.47 -0.89
N ALA A 141 -10.37 11.40 0.05
CA ALA A 141 -10.57 11.08 1.45
C ALA A 141 -11.85 10.27 1.66
N VAL A 142 -12.95 10.66 1.01
CA VAL A 142 -14.22 9.92 1.05
C VAL A 142 -14.06 8.53 0.47
N HIS A 143 -13.38 8.37 -0.67
CA HIS A 143 -13.12 7.07 -1.30
C HIS A 143 -12.28 6.18 -0.37
N VAL A 144 -11.16 6.69 0.15
CA VAL A 144 -10.29 5.97 1.07
C VAL A 144 -11.07 5.55 2.33
N CYS A 145 -11.78 6.47 2.97
CA CYS A 145 -12.60 6.17 4.14
C CYS A 145 -13.71 5.16 3.85
N PHE A 146 -14.42 5.28 2.71
CA PHE A 146 -15.50 4.38 2.34
C PHE A 146 -15.00 2.95 2.13
N PHE A 147 -13.96 2.78 1.31
CA PHE A 147 -13.39 1.46 1.04
C PHE A 147 -12.79 0.83 2.30
N LEU A 148 -12.17 1.64 3.17
CA LEU A 148 -11.59 1.15 4.42
C LEU A 148 -12.64 0.78 5.47
N CYS A 149 -13.74 1.54 5.59
CA CYS A 149 -14.87 1.18 6.44
C CYS A 149 -15.57 -0.10 5.94
N LEU A 150 -15.74 -0.22 4.61
CA LEU A 150 -16.32 -1.41 3.99
C LEU A 150 -15.46 -2.65 4.25
N ASP A 151 -14.15 -2.56 4.01
CA ASP A 151 -13.20 -3.65 4.28
C ASP A 151 -13.21 -4.05 5.77
N SER A 152 -13.20 -3.07 6.67
CA SER A 152 -13.24 -3.29 8.12
C SER A 152 -14.50 -4.04 8.56
N GLY A 153 -15.66 -3.67 7.99
CA GLY A 153 -16.91 -4.37 8.22
C GLY A 153 -16.89 -5.81 7.70
N ILE A 154 -16.28 -6.05 6.52
CA ILE A 154 -16.19 -7.39 5.95
C ILE A 154 -15.18 -8.27 6.71
N TYR A 155 -14.07 -7.74 7.23
CA TYR A 155 -13.15 -8.52 8.10
C TYR A 155 -13.85 -8.99 9.38
N LEU A 156 -14.65 -8.13 10.01
CA LEU A 156 -15.44 -8.49 11.19
C LEU A 156 -16.57 -9.46 10.85
N PHE A 157 -17.21 -9.32 9.69
CA PHE A 157 -18.28 -10.23 9.26
C PHE A 157 -17.73 -11.61 8.86
N ALA A 158 -16.58 -11.64 8.19
CA ALA A 158 -15.89 -12.88 7.79
C ALA A 158 -15.39 -13.70 8.98
N TYR A 159 -15.30 -13.11 10.18
CA TYR A 159 -15.04 -13.84 11.42
C TYR A 159 -16.24 -14.71 11.85
N TYR A 160 -17.47 -14.24 11.66
CA TYR A 160 -18.67 -14.95 12.10
C TYR A 160 -19.09 -16.09 11.17
N ASP A 161 -18.54 -16.14 9.95
CA ASP A 161 -18.93 -17.12 8.93
C ASP A 161 -17.83 -18.17 8.70
N THR A 162 -18.22 -19.42 8.44
CA THR A 162 -17.30 -20.56 8.25
C THR A 162 -17.47 -21.18 6.86
N GLY A 163 -16.45 -21.89 6.38
CA GLY A 163 -16.49 -22.58 5.08
C GLY A 163 -16.48 -21.65 3.86
N ASN A 164 -17.22 -22.03 2.80
CA ASN A 164 -17.13 -21.36 1.48
C ASN A 164 -17.59 -19.90 1.49
N ARG A 165 -18.52 -19.52 2.36
CA ARG A 165 -19.00 -18.13 2.45
C ARG A 165 -17.90 -17.19 2.93
N ARG A 166 -17.08 -17.64 3.89
CA ARG A 166 -15.89 -16.92 4.35
C ARG A 166 -14.93 -16.63 3.19
N ARG A 167 -14.67 -17.61 2.32
CA ARG A 167 -13.80 -17.44 1.14
C ARG A 167 -14.32 -16.37 0.20
N CYS A 168 -15.63 -16.33 -0.04
CA CYS A 168 -16.25 -15.25 -0.82
C CYS A 168 -16.03 -13.88 -0.18
N PHE A 169 -16.21 -13.75 1.15
CA PHE A 169 -15.96 -12.49 1.84
C PHE A 169 -14.50 -12.03 1.76
N TRP A 170 -13.55 -12.93 2.01
CA TRP A 170 -12.12 -12.62 1.87
C TRP A 170 -11.75 -12.19 0.45
N THR A 171 -12.39 -12.79 -0.55
CA THR A 171 -12.20 -12.40 -1.95
C THR A 171 -12.75 -11.01 -2.21
N VAL A 172 -13.94 -10.69 -1.71
CA VAL A 172 -14.52 -9.35 -1.83
C VAL A 172 -13.62 -8.33 -1.18
N VAL A 173 -13.06 -8.61 -0.01
CA VAL A 173 -12.09 -7.74 0.68
C VAL A 173 -10.85 -7.50 -0.17
N VAL A 174 -10.24 -8.58 -0.68
CA VAL A 174 -9.08 -8.47 -1.56
C VAL A 174 -9.43 -7.61 -2.77
N TYR A 175 -10.54 -7.91 -3.45
CA TYR A 175 -10.99 -7.16 -4.63
C TYR A 175 -11.23 -5.68 -4.31
N ASN A 176 -11.86 -5.37 -3.18
CA ASN A 176 -12.18 -4.01 -2.77
C ASN A 176 -10.90 -3.22 -2.43
N HIS A 177 -9.95 -3.84 -1.72
CA HIS A 177 -8.64 -3.27 -1.44
C HIS A 177 -7.86 -3.01 -2.74
N MET A 178 -7.91 -3.98 -3.66
CA MET A 178 -7.31 -3.89 -4.99
C MET A 178 -7.86 -2.67 -5.77
N THR A 179 -9.17 -2.46 -5.77
CA THR A 179 -9.77 -1.29 -6.43
C THR A 179 -9.45 0.03 -5.73
N SER A 180 -9.32 0.02 -4.41
CA SER A 180 -8.98 1.22 -3.63
C SER A 180 -7.59 1.78 -3.99
N ILE A 181 -6.59 0.90 -4.12
CA ILE A 181 -5.23 1.30 -4.52
C ILE A 181 -5.23 1.92 -5.92
N ARG A 182 -5.93 1.31 -6.88
CA ARG A 182 -6.06 1.89 -8.24
C ARG A 182 -6.70 3.28 -8.21
N GLY A 183 -7.69 3.50 -7.34
CA GLY A 183 -8.27 4.82 -7.14
C GLY A 183 -7.24 5.85 -6.65
N LEU A 184 -6.40 5.47 -5.69
CA LEU A 184 -5.31 6.31 -5.19
C LEU A 184 -4.25 6.61 -6.26
N GLU A 185 -3.80 5.58 -7.00
CA GLU A 185 -2.85 5.73 -8.11
C GLU A 185 -3.36 6.76 -9.14
N LEU A 186 -4.64 6.67 -9.53
CA LEU A 186 -5.25 7.62 -10.47
C LEU A 186 -5.30 9.05 -9.91
N VAL A 187 -5.75 9.23 -8.67
CA VAL A 187 -5.82 10.56 -8.04
C VAL A 187 -4.45 11.23 -8.02
N PHE A 188 -3.41 10.52 -7.59
CA PHE A 188 -2.06 11.09 -7.50
C PHE A 188 -1.40 11.25 -8.88
N SER A 189 -1.75 10.41 -9.86
CA SER A 189 -1.32 10.58 -11.24
C SER A 189 -1.93 11.83 -11.90
N PHE A 190 -3.10 12.29 -11.48
CA PHE A 190 -3.68 13.57 -11.94
C PHE A 190 -3.23 14.78 -11.12
N GLY A 191 -2.80 14.58 -9.86
CA GLY A 191 -2.29 15.63 -8.98
C GLY A 191 -0.82 16.01 -9.24
N SER A 192 -0.06 15.15 -9.92
CA SER A 192 1.34 15.39 -10.29
C SER A 192 1.46 16.18 -11.60
N SER A 193 0.98 17.41 -11.61
CA SER A 193 1.85 18.43 -12.21
C SER A 193 3.11 18.46 -11.36
N PRO A 194 4.32 18.37 -11.94
CA PRO A 194 5.55 18.37 -11.15
C PRO A 194 5.53 19.65 -10.34
N GLN A 195 5.37 19.55 -9.01
CA GLN A 195 5.69 20.68 -8.17
C GLN A 195 7.17 20.94 -8.43
N PRO A 196 7.55 22.13 -8.94
CA PRO A 196 8.93 22.54 -8.83
C PRO A 196 9.21 22.46 -7.35
N CYS A 197 10.20 21.62 -6.99
CA CYS A 197 10.80 21.66 -5.67
C CYS A 197 10.95 23.14 -5.31
N LEU A 198 10.46 23.54 -4.12
CA LEU A 198 10.67 24.86 -3.54
C LEU A 198 12.10 25.30 -3.88
N LEU A 199 12.22 26.14 -4.91
CA LEU A 199 13.44 26.85 -5.19
C LEU A 199 13.51 27.86 -4.07
N ASP A 200 14.35 27.51 -3.11
CA ASP A 200 15.03 28.40 -2.19
C ASP A 200 15.13 29.80 -2.83
N ASP A 201 14.47 30.81 -2.24
CA ASP A 201 14.44 32.22 -2.68
C ASP A 201 15.82 32.91 -2.55
N SER A 202 16.91 32.13 -2.60
CA SER A 202 18.29 32.57 -2.38
C SER A 202 19.14 32.59 -3.67
N TYR A 203 18.52 32.53 -4.85
CA TYR A 203 19.23 32.77 -6.11
C TYR A 203 19.20 34.27 -6.47
N PRO A 204 20.36 34.96 -6.54
CA PRO A 204 20.38 36.39 -6.85
C PRO A 204 19.90 36.64 -8.28
N ASP A 205 19.02 37.64 -8.43
CA ASP A 205 18.55 38.17 -9.70
C ASP A 205 19.72 38.56 -10.61
N GLY A 206 19.96 37.74 -11.63
CA GLY A 206 20.96 38.06 -12.65
C GLY A 206 21.49 36.84 -13.38
N GLN A 207 20.72 36.36 -14.36
CA GLN A 207 21.16 35.89 -15.69
C GLN A 207 20.07 35.01 -16.31
N ALA A 208 19.12 35.66 -16.98
CA ALA A 208 18.25 35.00 -17.94
C ALA A 208 18.98 34.90 -19.29
N GLU A 209 19.80 33.86 -19.48
CA GLU A 209 20.25 33.45 -20.81
C GLU A 209 20.18 31.92 -20.96
N GLY A 210 19.22 31.47 -21.77
CA GLY A 210 19.32 30.32 -22.66
C GLY A 210 19.72 28.96 -22.09
N VAL A 211 18.83 28.29 -21.35
CA VAL A 211 18.87 26.82 -21.23
C VAL A 211 17.58 26.26 -21.84
N GLY A 212 17.69 25.77 -23.07
CA GLY A 212 16.59 25.09 -23.74
C GLY A 212 16.15 23.87 -22.94
N ALA A 213 14.88 23.81 -22.55
CA ALA A 213 14.28 22.63 -21.96
C ALA A 213 14.39 21.46 -22.96
N ASP A 214 15.23 20.47 -22.64
CA ASP A 214 15.45 19.29 -23.47
C ASP A 214 14.16 18.43 -23.48
N SER A 215 13.37 18.58 -24.54
CA SER A 215 12.11 17.87 -24.77
C SER A 215 12.27 16.35 -24.76
N ASN A 216 13.48 15.84 -25.01
CA ASN A 216 13.77 14.41 -24.97
C ASN A 216 13.79 13.85 -23.54
N SER A 217 14.21 14.64 -22.54
CA SER A 217 14.22 14.18 -21.14
C SER A 217 12.80 14.03 -20.59
N ALA A 218 11.92 15.01 -20.86
CA ALA A 218 10.53 15.01 -20.47
C ALA A 218 9.73 13.88 -21.16
N ASP A 219 9.98 13.63 -22.44
CA ASP A 219 9.36 12.52 -23.18
C ASP A 219 9.83 11.14 -22.65
N SER A 220 11.10 11.03 -22.23
CA SER A 220 11.64 9.79 -21.64
C SER A 220 11.04 9.47 -20.27
N GLU A 221 10.84 10.48 -19.42
CA GLU A 221 10.18 10.33 -18.11
C GLU A 221 8.70 9.99 -18.27
N PHE A 222 8.02 10.65 -19.20
CA PHE A 222 6.62 10.36 -19.52
C PHE A 222 6.42 8.91 -20.03
N LYS A 223 7.32 8.43 -20.90
CA LYS A 223 7.32 7.04 -21.38
C LYS A 223 7.57 6.03 -20.26
N ARG A 224 8.46 6.34 -19.30
CA ARG A 224 8.69 5.49 -18.12
C ARG A 224 7.44 5.38 -17.25
N VAL A 225 6.76 6.50 -17.00
CA VAL A 225 5.50 6.53 -16.23
C VAL A 225 4.43 5.69 -16.93
N ILE A 226 4.25 5.84 -18.25
CA ILE A 226 3.28 5.03 -19.01
C ILE A 226 3.61 3.53 -18.97
N LEU A 227 4.89 3.16 -19.08
CA LEU A 227 5.32 1.77 -18.99
C LEU A 227 5.09 1.18 -17.60
N GLN A 228 5.37 1.94 -16.54
CA GLN A 228 5.07 1.56 -15.15
C GLN A 228 3.57 1.36 -14.93
N LEU A 229 2.74 2.29 -15.44
CA LEU A 229 1.28 2.17 -15.38
C LEU A 229 0.78 0.94 -16.15
N ARG A 230 1.31 0.67 -17.36
CA ARG A 230 0.94 -0.52 -18.14
C ARG A 230 1.37 -1.83 -17.48
N TYR A 231 2.57 -1.87 -16.90
CA TYR A 231 3.07 -3.05 -16.18
C TYR A 231 2.26 -3.31 -14.91
N SER A 232 2.03 -2.27 -14.10
CA SER A 232 1.11 -2.31 -12.96
C SER A 232 -0.25 -2.85 -13.40
N GLN A 233 -0.84 -2.28 -14.46
CA GLN A 233 -2.17 -2.64 -14.95
C GLN A 233 -2.25 -4.08 -15.47
N TRP A 234 -1.18 -4.61 -16.06
CA TRP A 234 -1.09 -6.01 -16.46
C TRP A 234 -1.01 -6.96 -15.26
N CYS A 235 -0.15 -6.66 -14.27
CA CYS A 235 -0.09 -7.42 -13.02
C CYS A 235 -1.46 -7.42 -12.32
N TRP A 236 -2.11 -6.26 -12.26
CA TRP A 236 -3.45 -6.10 -11.69
C TRP A 236 -4.51 -6.98 -12.37
N ASN A 237 -4.58 -6.97 -13.71
CA ASN A 237 -5.59 -7.74 -14.44
C ASN A 237 -5.35 -9.25 -14.30
N THR A 238 -4.10 -9.68 -14.24
CA THR A 238 -3.72 -11.08 -14.00
C THR A 238 -4.09 -11.50 -12.58
N LEU A 239 -3.85 -10.64 -11.58
CA LEU A 239 -4.20 -10.93 -10.18
C LEU A 239 -5.70 -11.01 -9.96
N ILE A 240 -6.49 -10.12 -10.56
CA ILE A 240 -7.96 -10.14 -10.48
C ILE A 240 -8.50 -11.44 -11.10
N ARG A 241 -7.98 -11.85 -12.25
CA ARG A 241 -8.36 -13.13 -12.88
C ARG A 241 -7.99 -14.32 -11.99
N TYR A 242 -6.83 -14.27 -11.34
CA TYR A 242 -6.40 -15.32 -10.41
C TYR A 242 -7.31 -15.41 -9.19
N VAL A 243 -7.65 -14.28 -8.58
CA VAL A 243 -8.62 -14.22 -7.46
C VAL A 243 -9.98 -14.77 -7.86
N GLN A 244 -10.46 -14.48 -9.07
CA GLN A 244 -11.71 -15.06 -9.59
C GLN A 244 -11.65 -16.57 -9.79
N ILE A 245 -10.50 -17.10 -10.26
CA ILE A 245 -10.29 -18.54 -10.47
C ILE A 245 -10.18 -19.29 -9.14
N VAL A 246 -9.53 -18.72 -8.13
CA VAL A 246 -9.38 -19.37 -6.80
C VAL A 246 -10.72 -19.52 -6.06
N VAL A 247 -11.72 -18.72 -6.43
CA VAL A 247 -13.06 -18.71 -5.82
C VAL A 247 -14.06 -19.66 -6.48
N MET A 248 -13.87 -19.99 -7.76
CA MET A 248 -14.69 -20.95 -8.50
C MET A 248 -14.32 -22.40 -8.15
#